data_AF-A0A4W5KVI3-F1
#
_entry.id   AF-A0A4W5KVI3-F1
#
_cell.length_a   1.000
_cell.length_b   1.000
_cell.length_c   1.000
_cell.angle_alpha   90.00
_cell.angle_beta   90.00
_cell.angle_gamma   90.00
#
_symmetry.space_group_name_H-M   'P 1'
#
loop_
_entity.id
_entity.type
_entity.pdbx_description
1 polymer ?
#
loop_
_entity_poly.entity_id
_entity_poly.type
_entity_poly.pdbx_seq_one_letter_code
_entity_poly.pdbx_strand_id
1 'polypeptide(L)'
;MSCQSLSSNESLFTILMCDVTIWFKMSHCLVGLGSIMNNQALCLSSLSFLYGQTSEEGSTISCVIERTRGVLDHVYVNYTVTQLNSDSQGPAHQDFANASGSVLFLPGQRSEVLNLLVLNDDTPEFAESFQVTLVSAESGDGKPGSTPTSGASINPDNSATSVTVMASDHPYGAGRETHKHTPLCHPSRTSN
;
A
#
# COMPACT_ATOMS: atom_id res chain seq x y z
N MET A 1 45.97 -36.44 20.09
CA MET A 1 46.67 -37.28 19.10
C MET A 1 45.61 -37.95 18.24
N SER A 2 45.69 -37.75 16.93
CA SER A 2 44.90 -38.30 15.80
C SER A 2 43.37 -38.35 15.86
N CYS A 3 42.72 -37.56 15.00
CA CYS A 3 41.44 -37.90 14.37
C CYS A 3 41.68 -38.99 13.31
N GLN A 4 40.92 -40.07 13.36
CA GLN A 4 40.79 -41.01 12.25
C GLN A 4 39.48 -40.72 11.52
N SER A 5 39.58 -40.47 10.22
CA SER A 5 38.45 -40.39 9.28
C SER A 5 37.83 -41.78 9.12
N LEU A 6 36.52 -41.91 9.34
CA LEU A 6 35.75 -43.04 8.82
C LEU A 6 34.93 -42.57 7.62
N SER A 7 35.24 -43.19 6.49
CA SER A 7 34.62 -43.04 5.18
C SER A 7 33.25 -43.72 5.10
N SER A 8 32.38 -43.13 4.29
CA SER A 8 31.28 -43.72 3.51
C SER A 8 30.74 -45.09 3.95
N ASN A 9 29.48 -45.12 4.40
CA ASN A 9 28.43 -45.86 3.67
C ASN A 9 27.04 -45.64 4.32
N GLU A 10 26.06 -45.57 3.43
CA GLU A 10 24.62 -45.42 3.62
C GLU A 10 24.00 -46.54 4.48
N SER A 11 22.79 -46.28 4.98
CA SER A 11 21.84 -47.20 5.65
C SER A 11 22.02 -47.41 7.16
N LEU A 12 21.20 -46.69 7.94
CA LEU A 12 20.14 -47.27 8.79
C LEU A 12 19.46 -46.13 9.57
N PHE A 13 18.39 -45.59 8.97
CA PHE A 13 17.48 -44.65 9.64
C PHE A 13 16.57 -45.47 10.56
N THR A 14 17.00 -45.67 11.80
CA THR A 14 16.12 -46.17 12.87
C THR A 14 16.60 -45.57 14.18
N ILE A 15 16.05 -44.42 14.55
CA ILE A 15 16.14 -43.92 15.93
C ILE A 15 14.71 -43.62 16.38
N LEU A 16 14.14 -44.64 17.02
CA LEU A 16 12.98 -44.56 17.88
C LEU A 16 13.48 -43.89 19.17
N MET A 17 13.06 -42.67 19.46
CA MET A 17 13.34 -42.00 20.75
C MET A 17 12.02 -41.48 21.31
N CYS A 18 11.38 -42.35 22.09
CA CYS A 18 10.67 -41.94 23.29
C CYS A 18 11.64 -41.24 24.26
N ASP A 19 11.08 -40.34 25.05
CA ASP A 19 11.56 -39.81 26.33
C ASP A 19 12.73 -38.80 26.38
N VAL A 20 12.32 -37.52 26.52
CA VAL A 20 12.70 -36.55 27.57
C VAL A 20 14.19 -36.40 27.95
N THR A 21 14.72 -35.22 27.57
CA THR A 21 15.74 -34.41 28.28
C THR A 21 17.12 -35.03 28.48
N ILE A 22 18.09 -34.70 27.61
CA ILE A 22 19.50 -34.56 28.00
C ILE A 22 20.24 -33.51 27.14
N TRP A 23 20.55 -32.38 27.81
CA TRP A 23 21.77 -31.57 27.80
C TRP A 23 22.20 -30.71 26.59
N PHE A 24 22.08 -29.40 26.82
CA PHE A 24 22.84 -28.30 26.21
C PHE A 24 24.35 -28.60 26.10
N LYS A 25 24.94 -28.01 25.05
CA LYS A 25 26.36 -27.59 24.87
C LYS A 25 27.23 -28.48 23.96
N MET A 26 27.06 -28.30 22.65
CA MET A 26 28.20 -28.23 21.74
C MET A 26 28.01 -27.05 20.78
N SER A 27 28.84 -26.04 21.01
CA SER A 27 28.92 -24.81 20.23
C SER A 27 29.75 -25.08 18.97
N HIS A 28 29.20 -24.64 17.84
CA HIS A 28 29.83 -24.44 16.52
C HIS A 28 30.07 -25.66 15.62
N CYS A 29 29.69 -25.43 14.36
CA CYS A 29 29.98 -26.20 13.14
C CYS A 29 29.06 -27.37 12.82
N LEU A 30 27.83 -27.03 12.40
CA LEU A 30 27.25 -27.61 11.19
C LEU A 30 26.42 -26.52 10.49
N VAL A 31 27.10 -25.77 9.63
CA VAL A 31 26.49 -25.10 8.49
C VAL A 31 26.14 -26.20 7.49
N GLY A 32 24.85 -26.39 7.22
CA GLY A 32 24.39 -27.24 6.11
C GLY A 32 23.40 -28.33 6.52
N LEU A 33 22.19 -28.22 5.94
CA LEU A 33 21.11 -29.22 5.93
C LEU A 33 20.26 -29.30 7.21
N GLY A 34 19.62 -28.19 7.54
CA GLY A 34 18.63 -28.12 8.60
C GLY A 34 17.73 -26.89 8.52
N SER A 35 17.34 -26.47 7.31
CA SER A 35 16.31 -25.44 7.12
C SER A 35 14.92 -26.01 7.41
N ILE A 36 14.72 -26.55 8.61
CA ILE A 36 13.39 -26.75 9.17
C ILE A 36 12.97 -25.39 9.75
N MET A 37 12.42 -24.55 8.89
CA MET A 37 11.31 -23.64 9.20
C MET A 37 11.31 -23.03 10.62
N ASN A 38 12.30 -22.21 10.97
CA ASN A 38 12.11 -21.25 12.06
C ASN A 38 11.40 -20.00 11.51
N ASN A 39 10.22 -20.20 10.92
CA ASN A 39 9.29 -19.13 10.51
C ASN A 39 8.64 -18.44 11.74
N GLN A 40 9.37 -18.38 12.87
CA GLN A 40 8.95 -17.75 14.13
C GLN A 40 8.92 -16.22 14.06
N ALA A 41 9.08 -15.66 12.85
CA ALA A 41 8.62 -14.35 12.49
C ALA A 41 7.09 -14.34 12.29
N LEU A 42 6.34 -14.71 13.32
CA LEU A 42 4.90 -14.99 13.26
C LEU A 42 4.07 -13.76 12.84
N CYS A 43 4.61 -12.56 13.08
CA CYS A 43 3.96 -11.29 12.73
C CYS A 43 4.79 -10.38 11.81
N LEU A 44 6.02 -10.72 11.42
CA LEU A 44 6.84 -9.86 10.57
C LEU A 44 6.11 -9.54 9.28
N SER A 45 5.62 -8.32 9.14
CA SER A 45 4.96 -7.87 7.91
C SER A 45 5.72 -6.72 7.29
N SER A 46 5.84 -6.74 5.97
CA SER A 46 6.24 -5.58 5.19
C SER A 46 5.09 -5.17 4.28
N LEU A 47 4.75 -3.88 4.29
CA LEU A 47 3.57 -3.31 3.63
C LEU A 47 3.96 -2.43 2.45
N SER A 48 3.26 -2.57 1.32
CA SER A 48 3.53 -1.81 0.08
C SER A 48 2.30 -1.63 -0.79
N PHE A 49 2.24 -0.53 -1.55
CA PHE A 49 1.27 -0.35 -2.64
C PHE A 49 1.67 -1.10 -3.91
N LEU A 50 0.67 -1.57 -4.67
CA LEU A 50 0.87 -2.24 -5.96
C LEU A 50 0.72 -1.35 -7.19
N TYR A 51 -0.18 -0.37 -7.18
CA TYR A 51 -0.41 0.52 -8.33
C TYR A 51 -0.99 1.89 -7.92
N GLY A 52 -0.77 2.90 -8.76
CA GLY A 52 -1.43 4.21 -8.72
C GLY A 52 -2.62 4.26 -9.67
N GLN A 53 -3.61 5.12 -9.42
CA GLN A 53 -4.85 5.22 -10.22
C GLN A 53 -5.17 6.66 -10.59
N THR A 54 -5.92 6.80 -11.68
CA THR A 54 -6.59 8.03 -12.08
C THR A 54 -8.08 7.93 -11.76
N SER A 55 -8.70 9.01 -11.31
CA SER A 55 -10.14 9.06 -11.02
C SER A 55 -10.73 10.42 -11.40
N GLU A 56 -12.04 10.45 -11.51
CA GLU A 56 -12.84 11.67 -11.58
C GLU A 56 -13.36 12.03 -10.18
N GLU A 57 -13.88 13.23 -10.01
CA GLU A 57 -14.63 13.63 -8.81
C GLU A 57 -15.85 12.73 -8.58
N GLY A 58 -16.25 12.62 -7.31
CA GLY A 58 -17.39 11.78 -6.90
C GLY A 58 -17.18 10.27 -7.07
N SER A 59 -15.99 9.85 -7.51
CA SER A 59 -15.64 8.45 -7.72
C SER A 59 -14.81 7.89 -6.55
N THR A 60 -14.52 6.59 -6.62
CA THR A 60 -13.70 5.89 -5.62
C THR A 60 -12.39 5.43 -6.25
N ILE A 61 -11.27 5.81 -5.63
CA ILE A 61 -9.95 5.29 -5.96
C ILE A 61 -9.67 4.07 -5.08
N SER A 62 -9.36 2.93 -5.70
CA SER A 62 -8.98 1.71 -4.97
C SER A 62 -7.48 1.46 -5.08
N CYS A 63 -6.79 1.51 -3.95
CA CYS A 63 -5.38 1.15 -3.82
C CYS A 63 -5.25 -0.19 -3.10
N VAL A 64 -4.46 -1.12 -3.65
CA VAL A 64 -4.17 -2.39 -2.98
C VAL A 64 -2.92 -2.25 -2.13
N ILE A 65 -3.04 -2.58 -0.84
CA ILE A 65 -1.93 -2.71 0.09
C ILE A 65 -1.62 -4.20 0.23
N GLU A 66 -0.37 -4.58 0.02
CA GLU A 66 0.10 -5.94 0.22
C GLU A 66 0.82 -6.09 1.55
N ARG A 67 0.49 -7.15 2.28
CA ARG A 67 1.18 -7.63 3.47
C ARG A 67 2.05 -8.82 3.08
N THR A 68 3.35 -8.56 2.99
CA THR A 68 4.35 -9.61 2.74
C THR A 68 4.81 -10.23 4.06
N ARG A 69 5.11 -11.54 4.05
CA ARG A 69 5.52 -12.37 5.21
C ARG A 69 4.37 -12.71 6.18
N GLY A 70 4.56 -12.59 7.50
CA GLY A 70 3.72 -13.13 8.57
C GLY A 70 2.25 -12.68 8.50
N VAL A 71 1.33 -13.57 8.86
CA VAL A 71 -0.14 -13.40 8.70
C VAL A 71 -0.95 -13.86 9.92
N LEU A 72 -0.31 -14.19 11.03
CA LEU A 72 -0.99 -14.87 12.14
C LEU A 72 -1.82 -13.95 13.04
N ASP A 73 -1.52 -12.65 13.01
CA ASP A 73 -2.21 -11.64 13.79
C ASP A 73 -2.73 -10.52 12.90
N HIS A 74 -3.58 -9.67 13.47
CA HIS A 74 -4.04 -8.46 12.83
C HIS A 74 -2.95 -7.39 12.76
N VAL A 75 -3.08 -6.50 11.77
CA VAL A 75 -2.19 -5.34 11.60
C VAL A 75 -3.03 -4.13 11.24
N TYR A 76 -2.87 -3.04 12.00
CA TYR A 76 -3.41 -1.73 11.66
C TYR A 76 -2.37 -0.93 10.89
N VAL A 77 -2.77 -0.37 9.76
CA VAL A 77 -1.91 0.43 8.89
C VAL A 77 -2.51 1.81 8.74
N ASN A 78 -1.87 2.81 9.33
CA ASN A 78 -2.30 4.19 9.19
C ASN A 78 -1.81 4.76 7.87
N TYR A 79 -2.63 5.57 7.22
CA TYR A 79 -2.30 6.24 5.97
C TYR A 79 -2.73 7.71 5.96
N THR A 80 -2.11 8.48 5.08
CA THR A 80 -2.43 9.88 4.80
C THR A 80 -2.36 10.16 3.31
N VAL A 81 -3.25 11.03 2.82
CA VAL A 81 -3.29 11.52 1.45
C VAL A 81 -2.91 13.00 1.47
N THR A 82 -1.85 13.38 0.77
CA THR A 82 -1.38 14.77 0.68
C THR A 82 -1.37 15.22 -0.78
N GLN A 83 -1.66 16.49 -1.01
CA GLN A 83 -1.61 17.07 -2.35
C GLN A 83 -0.16 17.27 -2.79
N LEU A 84 0.18 16.82 -3.99
CA LEU A 84 1.50 17.06 -4.59
C LEU A 84 1.56 18.47 -5.17
N ASN A 85 2.73 19.11 -5.05
CA ASN A 85 2.99 20.45 -5.57
C ASN A 85 2.15 21.57 -4.92
N SER A 86 1.59 21.32 -3.74
CA SER A 86 0.91 22.30 -2.91
C SER A 86 1.81 22.73 -1.75
N ASP A 87 1.71 23.99 -1.32
CA ASP A 87 2.37 24.46 -0.10
C ASP A 87 1.74 23.84 1.17
N SER A 88 0.56 23.23 1.03
CA SER A 88 -0.11 22.50 2.10
C SER A 88 0.58 21.14 2.33
N GLN A 89 1.07 20.93 3.56
CA GLN A 89 1.66 19.67 4.01
C GLN A 89 0.66 18.81 4.80
N GLY A 90 -0.60 19.23 4.85
CA GLY A 90 -1.67 18.55 5.58
C GLY A 90 -2.42 17.53 4.73
N PRO A 91 -3.27 16.70 5.34
CA PRO A 91 -4.12 15.79 4.57
C PRO A 91 -5.10 16.56 3.69
N ALA A 92 -5.34 16.05 2.49
CA ALA A 92 -6.20 16.61 1.44
C ALA A 92 -7.71 16.45 1.77
N HIS A 93 -8.16 17.02 2.90
CA HIS A 93 -9.54 16.92 3.38
C HIS A 93 -10.57 17.71 2.55
N GLN A 94 -10.11 18.58 1.65
CA GLN A 94 -10.97 19.30 0.72
C GLN A 94 -11.37 18.41 -0.46
N ASP A 95 -10.47 17.50 -0.86
CA ASP A 95 -10.63 16.67 -2.07
C ASP A 95 -11.05 15.23 -1.74
N PHE A 96 -10.75 14.77 -0.52
CA PHE A 96 -11.03 13.40 -0.06
C PHE A 96 -11.81 13.36 1.25
N ALA A 97 -12.91 12.59 1.27
CA ALA A 97 -13.68 12.36 2.49
C ALA A 97 -12.86 11.61 3.56
N ASN A 98 -11.93 10.77 3.13
CA ASN A 98 -11.05 9.96 3.98
C ASN A 98 -9.56 10.17 3.65
N ALA A 99 -9.13 11.44 3.62
CA ALA A 99 -7.74 11.85 3.40
C ALA A 99 -6.74 11.31 4.44
N SER A 100 -7.21 10.78 5.56
CA SER A 100 -6.40 10.01 6.51
C SER A 100 -7.25 8.94 7.18
N GLY A 101 -6.61 7.88 7.66
CA GLY A 101 -7.31 6.78 8.31
C GLY A 101 -6.43 5.56 8.57
N SER A 102 -7.08 4.43 8.80
CA SER A 102 -6.41 3.16 9.08
C SER A 102 -7.03 2.02 8.28
N VAL A 103 -6.19 1.11 7.80
CA VAL A 103 -6.56 -0.15 7.15
C VAL A 103 -6.26 -1.30 8.11
N LEU A 104 -7.21 -2.22 8.27
CA LEU A 104 -7.07 -3.40 9.13
C LEU A 104 -6.85 -4.66 8.29
N PHE A 105 -5.73 -5.33 8.50
CA PHE A 105 -5.52 -6.69 8.03
C PHE A 105 -5.97 -7.67 9.09
N LEU A 106 -6.89 -8.58 8.76
CA LEU A 106 -7.24 -9.71 9.63
C LEU A 106 -6.18 -10.83 9.56
N PRO A 107 -6.16 -11.74 10.55
CA PRO A 107 -5.35 -12.95 10.47
C PRO A 107 -5.62 -13.72 9.17
N GLY A 108 -4.56 -14.11 8.47
CA GLY A 108 -4.61 -14.82 7.19
C GLY A 108 -4.70 -13.91 5.95
N GLN A 109 -5.01 -12.62 6.08
CA GLN A 109 -5.05 -11.71 4.94
C GLN A 109 -3.66 -11.28 4.49
N ARG A 110 -3.45 -11.33 3.18
CA ARG A 110 -2.21 -10.87 2.50
C ARG A 110 -2.38 -9.58 1.73
N SER A 111 -3.60 -9.18 1.46
CA SER A 111 -3.91 -7.93 0.78
C SER A 111 -5.18 -7.35 1.35
N GLU A 112 -5.26 -6.03 1.32
CA GLU A 112 -6.44 -5.26 1.70
C GLU A 112 -6.59 -4.10 0.72
N VAL A 113 -7.84 -3.71 0.45
CA VAL A 113 -8.14 -2.63 -0.50
C VAL A 113 -8.46 -1.37 0.29
N LEU A 114 -7.62 -0.34 0.10
CA LEU A 114 -7.90 1.01 0.56
C LEU A 114 -8.76 1.71 -0.48
N ASN A 115 -10.01 2.05 -0.11
CA ASN A 115 -10.92 2.83 -0.95
C ASN A 115 -10.90 4.29 -0.50
N LEU A 116 -10.41 5.18 -1.36
CA LEU A 116 -10.41 6.62 -1.16
C LEU A 116 -11.60 7.23 -1.90
N LEU A 117 -12.40 8.03 -1.18
CA LEU A 117 -13.60 8.67 -1.68
C LEU A 117 -13.26 10.09 -2.12
N VAL A 118 -13.29 10.33 -3.43
CA VAL A 118 -13.08 11.67 -4.01
C VAL A 118 -14.37 12.46 -3.82
N LEU A 119 -14.26 13.64 -3.25
CA LEU A 119 -15.39 14.55 -3.10
C LEU A 119 -15.80 15.07 -4.49
N ASN A 120 -17.06 15.50 -4.60
CA ASN A 120 -17.57 16.13 -5.80
C ASN A 120 -18.15 17.45 -5.39
N ASP A 121 -17.73 18.52 -6.05
CA ASP A 121 -18.38 19.81 -5.90
C ASP A 121 -18.69 20.43 -7.27
N ASP A 122 -18.81 21.76 -7.34
CA ASP A 122 -19.16 22.50 -8.56
C ASP A 122 -18.04 23.53 -8.90
N THR A 123 -16.90 23.43 -8.25
CA THR A 123 -15.75 24.34 -8.37
C THR A 123 -14.88 23.87 -9.52
N PRO A 124 -14.57 24.72 -10.51
CA PRO A 124 -13.69 24.34 -11.60
C PRO A 124 -12.26 24.05 -11.12
N GLU A 125 -11.83 22.80 -11.21
CA GLU A 125 -10.51 22.33 -10.80
C GLU A 125 -9.69 21.74 -11.95
N PHE A 126 -8.38 22.00 -11.94
CA PHE A 126 -7.46 21.36 -12.89
C PHE A 126 -7.18 19.92 -12.47
N ALA A 127 -6.47 19.16 -13.31
CA ALA A 127 -6.01 17.84 -12.89
C ALA A 127 -5.01 17.98 -11.73
N GLU A 128 -5.29 17.33 -10.61
CA GLU A 128 -4.51 17.39 -9.40
C GLU A 128 -3.90 16.03 -9.07
N SER A 129 -2.70 16.04 -8.50
CA SER A 129 -2.00 14.81 -8.12
C SER A 129 -1.84 14.77 -6.61
N PHE A 130 -2.09 13.61 -6.04
CA PHE A 130 -2.01 13.36 -4.61
C PHE A 130 -1.08 12.18 -4.36
N GLN A 131 -0.45 12.19 -3.19
CA GLN A 131 0.37 11.11 -2.69
C GLN A 131 -0.35 10.44 -1.53
N VAL A 132 -0.57 9.14 -1.66
CA VAL A 132 -1.08 8.28 -0.59
C VAL A 132 0.13 7.62 0.07
N THR A 133 0.33 7.85 1.36
CA THR A 133 1.48 7.37 2.12
C THR A 133 1.05 6.53 3.30
N LEU A 134 1.66 5.36 3.46
CA LEU A 134 1.57 4.57 4.69
C LEU A 134 2.46 5.21 5.75
N VAL A 135 1.89 5.61 6.89
CA VAL A 135 2.61 6.39 7.93
C VAL A 135 3.07 5.54 9.10
N SER A 136 2.26 4.56 9.52
CA SER A 136 2.64 3.63 10.57
C SER A 136 1.95 2.29 10.40
N ALA A 137 2.55 1.25 10.96
CA ALA A 137 1.98 -0.07 11.04
C ALA A 137 2.12 -0.60 12.47
N GLU A 138 1.03 -1.12 13.00
CA GLU A 138 0.93 -1.65 14.36
C GLU A 138 0.42 -3.08 14.30
N SER A 139 1.22 -4.03 14.75
CA SER A 139 0.79 -5.42 14.94
C SER A 139 -0.09 -5.55 16.18
N GLY A 140 -0.90 -6.60 16.24
CA GLY A 140 -1.77 -6.87 17.39
C GLY A 140 -1.04 -7.05 18.74
N ASP A 141 0.27 -7.34 18.73
CA ASP A 141 1.11 -7.36 19.93
C ASP A 141 1.66 -5.98 20.35
N GLY A 142 1.30 -4.92 19.62
CA GLY A 142 1.62 -3.52 19.92
C GLY A 142 3.10 -3.16 19.76
N LYS A 143 3.90 -4.02 19.12
CA LYS A 143 5.34 -3.77 18.96
C LYS A 143 5.63 -2.97 17.69
N PRO A 144 6.46 -1.93 17.77
CA PRO A 144 6.84 -1.14 16.61
C PRO A 144 7.85 -1.86 15.73
N GLY A 145 7.77 -1.62 14.42
CA GLY A 145 8.73 -2.10 13.44
C GLY A 145 8.72 -3.62 13.28
N SER A 146 9.70 -4.15 12.56
CA SER A 146 9.84 -5.58 12.31
C SER A 146 11.00 -6.14 13.14
N THR A 147 10.72 -6.90 14.19
CA THR A 147 11.73 -7.65 14.97
C THR A 147 11.76 -9.12 14.53
N PRO A 148 12.87 -9.86 14.72
CA PRO A 148 12.93 -11.28 14.30
C PRO A 148 11.79 -12.18 14.79
N THR A 149 11.05 -11.76 15.82
CA THR A 149 9.97 -12.52 16.45
C THR A 149 8.59 -11.85 16.40
N SER A 150 8.46 -10.59 15.98
CA SER A 150 7.20 -9.83 16.10
C SER A 150 7.22 -8.48 15.36
N GLY A 151 6.07 -7.80 15.31
CA GLY A 151 5.97 -6.41 14.83
C GLY A 151 5.66 -6.27 13.33
N ALA A 152 5.20 -5.08 12.95
CA ALA A 152 4.92 -4.69 11.57
C ALA A 152 5.82 -3.52 11.12
N SER A 153 6.30 -3.58 9.88
CA SER A 153 7.04 -2.48 9.25
C SER A 153 6.46 -2.13 7.89
N ILE A 154 6.64 -0.89 7.47
CA ILE A 154 6.33 -0.45 6.11
C ILE A 154 7.59 -0.62 5.24
N ASN A 155 7.42 -1.07 3.99
CA ASN A 155 8.52 -1.08 3.04
C ASN A 155 8.80 0.36 2.58
N PRO A 156 9.97 0.96 2.87
CA PRO A 156 10.25 2.32 2.45
C PRO A 156 10.17 2.51 0.93
N ASP A 157 10.55 1.49 0.15
CA ASP A 157 10.62 1.57 -1.32
C ASP A 157 9.23 1.69 -1.98
N ASN A 158 8.18 1.15 -1.34
CA ASN A 158 6.79 1.18 -1.84
C ASN A 158 5.81 1.67 -0.75
N SER A 159 6.27 2.58 0.11
CA SER A 159 5.47 3.16 1.19
C SER A 159 4.45 4.21 0.72
N ALA A 160 4.63 4.71 -0.50
CA ALA A 160 3.76 5.72 -1.09
C ALA A 160 3.38 5.36 -2.53
N THR A 161 2.19 5.79 -2.95
CA THR A 161 1.72 5.72 -4.34
C THR A 161 1.08 7.04 -4.72
N SER A 162 1.15 7.40 -6.00
CA SER A 162 0.52 8.61 -6.52
C SER A 162 -0.83 8.29 -7.14
N VAL A 163 -1.80 9.17 -6.92
CA VAL A 163 -3.12 9.13 -7.55
C VAL A 163 -3.40 10.47 -8.19
N THR A 164 -4.14 10.48 -9.29
CA THR A 164 -4.46 11.70 -10.02
C THR A 164 -5.98 11.84 -10.14
N VAL A 165 -6.50 12.97 -9.68
CA VAL A 165 -7.89 13.37 -9.93
C VAL A 165 -7.89 14.20 -11.20
N MET A 166 -8.73 13.82 -12.16
CA MET A 166 -8.85 14.47 -13.45
C MET A 166 -9.59 15.79 -13.32
N ALA A 167 -9.33 16.72 -14.24
CA ALA A 167 -9.97 18.03 -14.26
C ALA A 167 -11.50 17.95 -14.32
N SER A 168 -12.18 18.85 -13.62
CA SER A 168 -13.64 18.88 -13.40
C SER A 168 -14.24 20.26 -13.70
N ASP A 169 -15.56 20.31 -13.89
CA ASP A 169 -16.36 21.54 -13.97
C ASP A 169 -15.89 22.62 -14.98
N HIS A 170 -15.34 22.18 -16.11
CA HIS A 170 -14.85 23.04 -17.19
C HIS A 170 -13.78 24.03 -16.71
N PRO A 171 -12.58 23.57 -16.34
CA PRO A 171 -11.56 24.43 -15.72
C PRO A 171 -10.97 25.45 -16.69
N TYR A 172 -11.16 25.24 -17.99
CA TYR A 172 -10.77 26.17 -19.06
C TYR A 172 -11.90 27.15 -19.47
N GLY A 173 -13.05 27.08 -18.82
CA GLY A 173 -14.27 27.78 -19.18
C GLY A 173 -14.95 27.16 -20.40
N ALA A 174 -16.28 27.04 -20.35
CA ALA A 174 -17.06 26.79 -21.56
C ALA A 174 -16.81 27.95 -22.54
N GLY A 175 -15.93 27.75 -23.51
CA GLY A 175 -15.80 28.66 -24.63
C GLY A 175 -17.20 28.86 -25.20
N ARG A 176 -17.69 30.10 -25.19
CA ARG A 176 -18.93 30.47 -25.87
C ARG A 176 -18.91 29.78 -27.22
N GLU A 177 -19.89 28.90 -27.47
CA GLU A 177 -20.14 28.44 -28.82
C GLU A 177 -20.38 29.68 -29.68
N THR A 178 -19.35 30.06 -30.43
CA THR A 178 -19.55 30.79 -31.67
C THR A 178 -20.43 29.88 -32.51
N HIS A 179 -21.67 30.26 -32.75
CA HIS A 179 -22.31 30.29 -34.06
C HIS A 179 -23.83 30.48 -33.92
N LYS A 180 -24.34 31.66 -34.31
CA LYS A 180 -25.32 31.79 -35.41
C LYS A 180 -25.61 33.26 -35.70
N HIS A 181 -24.95 33.74 -36.75
CA HIS A 181 -25.43 34.71 -37.73
C HIS A 181 -26.55 35.64 -37.26
N THR A 182 -26.21 36.85 -36.81
CA THR A 182 -27.14 37.98 -36.83
C THR A 182 -27.46 38.27 -38.29
N PRO A 183 -28.71 38.10 -38.80
CA PRO A 183 -29.03 38.57 -40.13
C PRO A 183 -29.08 40.10 -40.05
N LEU A 184 -28.07 40.76 -40.60
CA LEU A 184 -28.15 42.18 -40.94
C LEU A 184 -29.19 42.30 -42.07
N CYS A 185 -30.45 42.50 -41.69
CA CYS A 185 -31.47 42.96 -42.62
C CYS A 185 -31.07 44.37 -43.10
N HIS A 186 -30.57 44.44 -44.34
CA HIS A 186 -30.46 45.69 -45.06
C HIS A 186 -31.89 46.18 -45.39
N PRO A 187 -32.22 47.47 -45.18
CA PRO A 187 -33.49 47.99 -45.66
C PRO A 187 -33.45 48.08 -47.19
N SER A 188 -34.34 47.35 -47.85
CA SER A 188 -34.64 47.50 -49.27
C SER A 188 -35.11 48.93 -49.52
N ARG A 189 -34.28 49.74 -50.17
CA ARG A 189 -34.66 51.03 -50.70
C ARG A 189 -35.72 50.80 -51.79
N THR A 190 -36.96 51.19 -51.55
CA THR A 190 -37.96 51.31 -52.62
C THR A 190 -37.56 52.49 -53.51
N SER A 191 -37.32 52.20 -54.79
CA SER A 191 -37.23 53.21 -55.83
C SER A 191 -38.65 53.67 -56.15
N ASN A 192 -38.87 54.99 -56.13
CA ASN A 192 -40.00 55.65 -56.75
C ASN A 192 -39.45 56.67 -57.74
#